data_AF-A0A960Y9I0-F1
#
_entry.id   AF-A0A960Y9I0-F1
#
_cell.length_a   1.000
_cell.length_b   1.000
_cell.length_c   1.000
_cell.angle_alpha   90.00
_cell.angle_beta   90.00
_cell.angle_gamma   90.00
#
_symmetry.space_group_name_H-M   'P 1'
#
loop_
_entity.id
_entity.type
_entity.pdbx_description
1 polymer ?
#
loop_
_entity_poly.entity_id
_entity_poly.type
_entity_poly.pdbx_seq_one_letter_code
_entity_poly.pdbx_strand_id
1 'polypeptide(L)'
;MKFLVKAQIEKSAKAGDLAGLAGFADHKNPEMAALAKSYALGILAKKAVWSDAERRVALKWAKDSNVDVRRLATKACLARGDARDAAFVDALIASPEARDYRRAVMEYFHVCAHSGDPAAAGVREHITHRDTLVSWIDEVIDRSDFPLIELCVSALDLSGAIDDPQFTQKAVEIIKKAHEDPKARLTRSCLASVARVDPEAAVPLMLNYLTGAPRDTQRVEDVTAVTHDIGADAVPGLIAYFDNYRRSIRSQDQNGTNFESREYLASLIVLQLLIDVAPPDNAAAERLLGDIVADTKFSKTGRHTKLAREAWSRRARKVG
;
A
#
# COMPACT_ATOMS: atom_id res chain seq x y z
N MET A 1 -38.50 -28.13 22.70
CA MET A 1 -37.32 -28.68 21.98
C MET A 1 -36.44 -27.61 21.33
N LYS A 2 -36.99 -26.64 20.57
CA LYS A 2 -36.20 -25.54 19.94
C LYS A 2 -35.29 -24.76 20.93
N PHE A 3 -35.79 -24.45 22.14
CA PHE A 3 -35.02 -23.74 23.16
C PHE A 3 -33.78 -24.49 23.66
N LEU A 4 -33.85 -25.82 23.80
CA LEU A 4 -32.73 -26.63 24.25
C LEU A 4 -31.62 -26.71 23.20
N VAL A 5 -31.98 -26.85 21.93
CA VAL A 5 -31.02 -26.86 20.81
C VAL A 5 -30.32 -25.50 20.70
N LYS A 6 -31.06 -24.39 20.81
CA LYS A 6 -30.48 -23.04 20.80
C LYS A 6 -29.48 -22.85 21.95
N ALA A 7 -29.83 -23.26 23.17
CA ALA A 7 -28.93 -23.16 24.32
C ALA A 7 -27.64 -23.99 24.15
N GLN A 8 -27.74 -25.18 23.52
CA GLN A 8 -26.59 -26.02 23.23
C GLN A 8 -25.67 -25.41 22.16
N ILE A 9 -26.24 -24.79 21.13
CA ILE A 9 -25.50 -24.04 20.11
C ILE A 9 -24.76 -22.86 20.75
N GLU A 10 -25.44 -22.05 21.57
CA GLU A 10 -24.83 -20.91 22.27
C GLU A 10 -23.72 -21.35 23.25
N LYS A 11 -23.90 -22.48 23.93
CA LYS A 11 -22.87 -23.07 24.80
C LYS A 11 -21.63 -23.47 23.99
N SER A 12 -21.82 -24.15 22.86
CA SER A 12 -20.73 -24.56 21.96
C SER A 12 -20.00 -23.33 21.38
N ALA A 13 -20.75 -22.28 21.01
CA ALA A 13 -20.19 -21.02 20.53
C ALA A 13 -19.34 -20.30 21.58
N LYS A 14 -19.82 -20.22 22.83
CA LYS A 14 -19.04 -19.63 23.94
C LYS A 14 -17.76 -20.43 24.25
N ALA A 15 -17.79 -21.74 24.04
CA ALA A 15 -16.64 -22.61 24.21
C ALA A 15 -15.66 -22.57 23.01
N GLY A 16 -16.01 -21.92 21.90
CA GLY A 16 -15.21 -21.95 20.68
C GLY A 16 -15.21 -23.32 19.97
N ASP A 17 -16.18 -24.18 20.27
CA ASP A 17 -16.24 -25.56 19.77
C ASP A 17 -16.82 -25.62 18.35
N LEU A 18 -15.92 -25.51 17.35
CA LEU A 18 -16.27 -25.60 15.94
C LEU A 18 -16.83 -26.98 15.55
N ALA A 19 -16.35 -28.06 16.17
CA ALA A 19 -16.83 -29.41 15.86
C ALA A 19 -18.26 -29.60 16.37
N GLY A 20 -18.54 -29.13 17.59
CA GLY A 20 -19.89 -29.10 18.15
C GLY A 20 -20.85 -28.27 17.30
N LEU A 21 -20.43 -27.08 16.84
CA LEU A 21 -21.24 -26.24 15.95
C LEU A 21 -21.46 -26.88 14.56
N ALA A 22 -20.45 -27.55 13.99
CA ALA A 22 -20.58 -28.25 12.73
C ALA A 22 -21.65 -29.36 12.80
N GLY A 23 -21.77 -30.05 13.94
CA GLY A 23 -22.82 -31.04 14.18
C GLY A 23 -24.25 -30.47 14.11
N PHE A 24 -24.42 -29.16 14.33
CA PHE A 24 -25.71 -28.47 14.21
C PHE A 24 -25.91 -27.77 12.86
N ALA A 25 -24.88 -27.70 12.01
CA ALA A 25 -24.94 -26.96 10.75
C ALA A 25 -25.92 -27.58 9.72
N ASP A 26 -26.19 -28.88 9.83
CA ASP A 26 -27.16 -29.60 8.98
C ASP A 26 -28.43 -29.98 9.76
N HIS A 27 -28.73 -29.24 10.85
CA HIS A 27 -29.91 -29.49 11.66
C HIS A 27 -31.22 -29.33 10.85
N LYS A 28 -32.19 -30.22 11.05
CA LYS A 28 -33.47 -30.24 10.30
C LYS A 28 -34.27 -28.95 10.38
N ASN A 29 -34.12 -28.20 11.48
CA ASN A 29 -34.67 -26.84 11.58
C ASN A 29 -33.68 -25.82 10.94
N PRO A 30 -34.06 -25.16 9.84
CA PRO A 30 -33.19 -24.21 9.13
C PRO A 30 -32.75 -23.02 9.99
N GLU A 31 -33.57 -22.58 10.95
CA GLU A 31 -33.21 -21.48 11.86
C GLU A 31 -32.03 -21.86 12.77
N MET A 32 -32.04 -23.11 13.27
CA MET A 32 -30.99 -23.61 14.16
C MET A 32 -29.72 -23.92 13.38
N ALA A 33 -29.86 -24.46 12.16
CA ALA A 33 -28.76 -24.64 11.24
C ALA A 33 -28.08 -23.30 10.90
N ALA A 34 -28.85 -22.27 10.53
CA ALA A 34 -28.33 -20.95 10.26
C ALA A 34 -27.64 -20.33 11.48
N LEU A 35 -28.22 -20.46 12.68
CA LEU A 35 -27.63 -19.96 13.92
C LEU A 35 -26.27 -20.62 14.21
N ALA A 36 -26.18 -21.95 14.09
CA ALA A 36 -24.95 -22.69 14.29
C ALA A 36 -23.85 -22.27 13.28
N LYS A 37 -24.21 -22.14 12.00
CA LYS A 37 -23.30 -21.64 10.95
C LYS A 37 -22.79 -20.23 11.26
N SER A 38 -23.67 -19.32 11.66
CA SER A 38 -23.30 -17.93 11.99
C SER A 38 -22.31 -17.86 13.15
N TYR A 39 -22.51 -18.66 14.22
CA TYR A 39 -21.54 -18.72 15.31
C TYR A 39 -20.20 -19.33 14.89
N ALA A 40 -20.23 -20.41 14.09
CA ALA A 40 -19.02 -21.04 13.58
C ALA A 40 -18.20 -20.06 12.72
N LEU A 41 -18.87 -19.30 11.84
CA LEU A 41 -18.25 -18.27 11.03
C LEU A 41 -17.67 -17.13 11.87
N GLY A 42 -18.36 -16.73 12.94
CA GLY A 42 -17.85 -15.73 13.89
C GLY A 42 -16.57 -16.18 14.62
N ILE A 43 -16.43 -17.48 14.90
CA ILE A 43 -15.22 -18.06 15.48
C ILE A 43 -14.12 -18.13 14.41
N LEU A 44 -14.45 -18.65 13.22
CA LEU A 44 -13.52 -18.77 12.10
C LEU A 44 -12.93 -17.41 11.69
N ALA A 45 -13.75 -16.35 11.62
CA ALA A 45 -13.30 -15.00 11.29
C ALA A 45 -12.24 -14.44 12.26
N LYS A 46 -12.19 -14.94 13.50
CA LYS A 46 -11.20 -14.53 14.51
C LYS A 46 -9.97 -15.44 14.55
N LYS A 47 -10.02 -16.59 13.88
CA LYS A 47 -8.95 -17.58 13.88
C LYS A 47 -7.84 -17.16 12.91
N ALA A 48 -6.60 -17.11 13.37
CA ALA A 48 -5.45 -16.72 12.55
C ALA A 48 -5.21 -17.67 11.36
N VAL A 49 -5.29 -18.98 11.58
CA VAL A 49 -5.03 -20.01 10.56
C VAL A 49 -6.21 -20.95 10.43
N TRP A 50 -6.68 -21.15 9.20
CA TRP A 50 -7.69 -22.15 8.88
C TRP A 50 -7.04 -23.42 8.34
N SER A 51 -7.58 -24.57 8.74
CA SER A 51 -7.37 -25.83 8.03
C SER A 51 -8.09 -25.84 6.69
N ASP A 52 -7.66 -26.69 5.76
CA ASP A 52 -8.33 -26.85 4.47
C ASP A 52 -9.78 -27.34 4.59
N ALA A 53 -10.11 -28.04 5.67
CA ALA A 53 -11.50 -28.43 5.98
C ALA A 53 -12.35 -27.20 6.33
N GLU A 54 -11.86 -26.35 7.24
CA GLU A 54 -12.55 -25.12 7.65
C GLU A 54 -12.72 -24.16 6.47
N ARG A 55 -11.69 -24.01 5.64
CA ARG A 55 -11.76 -23.20 4.41
C ARG A 55 -12.83 -23.71 3.44
N ARG A 56 -12.86 -25.01 3.16
CA ARG A 56 -13.88 -25.61 2.28
C ARG A 56 -15.29 -25.43 2.83
N VAL A 57 -15.48 -25.50 4.14
CA VAL A 57 -16.78 -25.26 4.78
C VAL A 57 -17.21 -23.81 4.63
N ALA A 58 -16.32 -22.85 4.88
CA ALA A 58 -16.62 -21.43 4.72
C ALA A 58 -16.98 -21.09 3.26
N LEU A 59 -16.19 -21.57 2.28
CA LEU A 59 -16.48 -21.39 0.85
C LEU A 59 -17.81 -22.04 0.43
N LYS A 60 -18.16 -23.19 1.03
CA LYS A 60 -19.47 -23.82 0.82
C LYS A 60 -20.60 -22.92 1.35
N TRP A 61 -20.45 -22.36 2.55
CA TRP A 61 -21.45 -21.49 3.16
C TRP A 61 -21.53 -20.10 2.52
N ALA A 62 -20.49 -19.64 1.82
CA ALA A 62 -20.57 -18.45 0.97
C ALA A 62 -21.52 -18.62 -0.24
N LYS A 63 -22.05 -19.83 -0.47
CA LYS A 63 -23.08 -20.14 -1.45
C LYS A 63 -24.40 -20.55 -0.79
N ASP A 64 -24.56 -20.32 0.51
CA ASP A 64 -25.77 -20.72 1.25
C ASP A 64 -26.99 -19.91 0.79
N SER A 65 -28.15 -20.57 0.78
CA SER A 65 -29.43 -19.93 0.49
C SER A 65 -29.83 -18.89 1.53
N ASN A 66 -29.39 -19.05 2.78
CA ASN A 66 -29.59 -18.06 3.83
C ASN A 66 -28.63 -16.88 3.63
N VAL A 67 -29.21 -15.68 3.44
CA VAL A 67 -28.47 -14.45 3.13
C VAL A 67 -27.48 -14.07 4.22
N ASP A 68 -27.84 -14.22 5.50
CA ASP A 68 -26.97 -13.85 6.62
C ASP A 68 -25.76 -14.78 6.73
N VAL A 69 -25.99 -16.08 6.58
CA VAL A 69 -24.92 -17.09 6.55
C VAL A 69 -23.99 -16.84 5.36
N ARG A 70 -24.55 -16.63 4.17
CA ARG A 70 -23.78 -16.29 2.97
C ARG A 70 -22.91 -15.06 3.19
N ARG A 71 -23.49 -13.98 3.72
CA ARG A 71 -22.79 -12.72 3.97
C ARG A 71 -21.66 -12.86 4.98
N LEU A 72 -21.90 -13.57 6.08
CA LEU A 72 -20.88 -13.82 7.10
C LEU A 72 -19.75 -14.70 6.55
N ALA A 73 -20.07 -15.71 5.76
CA ALA A 73 -19.10 -16.61 5.17
C ALA A 73 -18.22 -15.90 4.16
N THR A 74 -18.81 -15.09 3.26
CA THR A 74 -18.07 -14.26 2.30
C THR A 74 -17.13 -13.31 3.02
N LYS A 75 -17.60 -12.58 4.04
CA LYS A 75 -16.74 -11.68 4.83
C LYS A 75 -15.61 -12.42 5.54
N ALA A 76 -15.88 -13.60 6.10
CA ALA A 76 -14.86 -14.39 6.78
C ALA A 76 -13.78 -14.89 5.82
N CYS A 77 -14.13 -15.26 4.58
CA CYS A 77 -13.14 -15.63 3.56
C CYS A 77 -12.30 -14.41 3.15
N LEU A 78 -12.94 -13.28 2.86
CA LEU A 78 -12.26 -12.06 2.41
C LEU A 78 -11.31 -11.46 3.47
N ALA A 79 -11.73 -11.42 4.73
CA ALA A 79 -10.95 -10.81 5.82
C ALA A 79 -9.58 -11.47 6.04
N ARG A 80 -9.38 -12.69 5.53
CA ARG A 80 -8.12 -13.42 5.69
C ARG A 80 -7.05 -13.04 4.67
N GLY A 81 -7.44 -12.54 3.50
CA GLY A 81 -6.50 -12.35 2.40
C GLY A 81 -5.75 -13.64 2.02
N ASP A 82 -6.42 -14.80 1.99
CA ASP A 82 -5.80 -16.04 1.54
C ASP A 82 -5.74 -16.04 0.00
N ALA A 83 -4.54 -16.06 -0.57
CA ALA A 83 -4.34 -16.01 -2.01
C ALA A 83 -5.05 -17.16 -2.75
N ARG A 84 -5.26 -18.31 -2.07
CA ARG A 84 -5.96 -19.46 -2.65
C ARG A 84 -7.45 -19.18 -2.91
N ASP A 85 -8.01 -18.13 -2.32
CA ASP A 85 -9.40 -17.71 -2.51
C ASP A 85 -9.59 -16.75 -3.70
N ALA A 86 -8.53 -16.41 -4.45
CA ALA A 86 -8.60 -15.44 -5.55
C ALA A 86 -9.70 -15.74 -6.58
N ALA A 87 -9.90 -17.02 -6.95
CA ALA A 87 -10.97 -17.42 -7.87
C ALA A 87 -12.38 -17.19 -7.30
N PHE A 88 -12.55 -17.33 -5.98
CA PHE A 88 -13.81 -17.00 -5.32
C PHE A 88 -14.04 -15.48 -5.31
N VAL A 89 -12.99 -14.70 -5.07
CA VAL A 89 -13.05 -13.24 -5.10
C VAL A 89 -13.39 -12.73 -6.49
N ASP A 90 -12.77 -13.26 -7.55
CA ASP A 90 -13.08 -12.89 -8.94
C ASP A 90 -14.54 -13.19 -9.29
N ALA A 91 -15.04 -14.38 -8.93
CA ALA A 91 -16.45 -14.74 -9.11
C ALA A 91 -17.40 -13.84 -8.30
N LEU A 92 -16.99 -13.39 -7.11
CA LEU A 92 -17.76 -12.44 -6.30
C LEU A 92 -17.82 -11.07 -6.97
N ILE A 93 -16.71 -10.57 -7.53
CA ILE A 93 -16.64 -9.29 -8.25
C ILE A 93 -17.59 -9.30 -9.45
N ALA A 94 -17.69 -10.42 -10.16
CA ALA A 94 -18.60 -10.61 -11.30
C ALA A 94 -20.09 -10.66 -10.90
N SER A 95 -20.40 -10.83 -9.61
CA SER A 95 -21.76 -11.08 -9.14
C SER A 95 -22.61 -9.80 -9.05
N PRO A 96 -23.94 -9.86 -9.20
CA PRO A 96 -24.81 -8.71 -8.94
C PRO A 96 -24.74 -8.20 -7.49
N GLU A 97 -24.41 -9.07 -6.53
CA GLU A 97 -24.28 -8.74 -5.10
C GLU A 97 -22.92 -8.09 -4.77
N ALA A 98 -22.00 -7.97 -5.74
CA ALA A 98 -20.63 -7.54 -5.51
C ALA A 98 -20.53 -6.16 -4.84
N ARG A 99 -21.49 -5.27 -5.11
CA ARG A 99 -21.58 -3.94 -4.50
C ARG A 99 -21.67 -3.96 -2.98
N ASP A 100 -22.25 -5.01 -2.40
CA ASP A 100 -22.39 -5.17 -0.94
C ASP A 100 -21.08 -5.61 -0.27
N TYR A 101 -20.14 -6.13 -1.05
CA TYR A 101 -18.87 -6.68 -0.58
C TYR A 101 -17.65 -5.86 -1.00
N ARG A 102 -17.81 -4.75 -1.73
CA ARG A 102 -16.70 -3.93 -2.27
C ARG A 102 -15.60 -3.66 -1.26
N ARG A 103 -15.97 -3.14 -0.09
CA ARG A 103 -15.01 -2.87 0.98
C ARG A 103 -14.26 -4.13 1.42
N ALA A 104 -14.98 -5.23 1.64
CA ALA A 104 -14.36 -6.49 2.05
C ALA A 104 -13.44 -7.06 0.96
N VAL A 105 -13.77 -6.85 -0.32
CA VAL A 105 -12.90 -7.22 -1.46
C VAL A 105 -11.64 -6.36 -1.48
N MET A 106 -11.75 -5.05 -1.25
CA MET A 106 -10.56 -4.18 -1.17
C MET A 106 -9.69 -4.54 0.06
N GLU A 107 -10.32 -4.86 1.20
CA GLU A 107 -9.63 -5.38 2.39
C GLU A 107 -8.92 -6.71 2.11
N TYR A 108 -9.53 -7.62 1.34
CA TYR A 108 -8.90 -8.87 0.92
C TYR A 108 -7.59 -8.62 0.17
N PHE A 109 -7.59 -7.74 -0.84
CA PHE A 109 -6.38 -7.42 -1.59
C PHE A 109 -5.33 -6.76 -0.68
N HIS A 110 -5.75 -5.84 0.19
CA HIS A 110 -4.84 -5.22 1.12
C HIS A 110 -4.16 -6.24 2.06
N VAL A 111 -4.91 -7.17 2.63
CA VAL A 111 -4.34 -8.22 3.48
C VAL A 111 -3.42 -9.14 2.69
N CYS A 112 -3.81 -9.54 1.46
CA CYS A 112 -2.94 -10.34 0.59
C CYS A 112 -1.59 -9.64 0.35
N ALA A 113 -1.61 -8.35 0.00
CA ALA A 113 -0.42 -7.58 -0.38
C ALA A 113 0.60 -7.48 0.77
N HIS A 114 0.12 -7.50 2.02
CA HIS A 114 0.95 -7.32 3.22
C HIS A 114 1.15 -8.62 4.01
N SER A 115 0.63 -9.76 3.52
CA SER A 115 0.74 -11.05 4.19
C SER A 115 2.16 -11.64 4.17
N GLY A 116 2.99 -11.22 3.22
CA GLY A 116 4.29 -11.84 2.94
C GLY A 116 4.17 -13.25 2.32
N ASP A 117 2.96 -13.68 1.94
CA ASP A 117 2.72 -14.97 1.30
C ASP A 117 3.20 -14.93 -0.16
N PRO A 118 4.13 -15.81 -0.58
CA PRO A 118 4.53 -15.92 -1.98
C PRO A 118 3.37 -16.19 -2.94
N ALA A 119 2.30 -16.84 -2.45
CA ALA A 119 1.10 -17.09 -3.24
C ALA A 119 0.33 -15.82 -3.61
N ALA A 120 0.56 -14.70 -2.91
CA ALA A 120 -0.03 -13.41 -3.25
C ALA A 120 0.33 -12.96 -4.69
N ALA A 121 1.50 -13.37 -5.20
CA ALA A 121 1.89 -13.13 -6.60
C ALA A 121 0.93 -13.78 -7.61
N GLY A 122 0.33 -14.93 -7.26
CA GLY A 122 -0.63 -15.64 -8.09
C GLY A 122 -2.05 -15.04 -8.08
N VAL A 123 -2.36 -14.12 -7.16
CA VAL A 123 -3.68 -13.46 -7.12
C VAL A 123 -3.95 -12.75 -8.44
N ARG A 124 -2.94 -12.07 -8.99
CA ARG A 124 -3.02 -11.31 -10.25
C ARG A 124 -3.47 -12.16 -11.43
N GLU A 125 -3.03 -13.42 -11.50
CA GLU A 125 -3.34 -14.33 -12.59
C GLU A 125 -4.82 -14.75 -12.60
N HIS A 126 -5.50 -14.63 -11.46
CA HIS A 126 -6.88 -15.05 -11.28
C HIS A 126 -7.91 -13.93 -11.41
N ILE A 127 -7.52 -12.65 -11.30
CA ILE A 127 -8.46 -11.54 -11.39
C ILE A 127 -8.69 -11.15 -12.85
N THR A 128 -9.87 -11.51 -13.35
CA THR A 128 -10.30 -11.25 -14.74
C THR A 128 -11.25 -10.04 -14.83
N HIS A 129 -11.99 -9.73 -13.77
CA HIS A 129 -12.97 -8.63 -13.75
C HIS A 129 -12.37 -7.28 -13.28
N ARG A 130 -11.19 -6.93 -13.82
CA ARG A 130 -10.42 -5.73 -13.40
C ARG A 130 -11.19 -4.42 -13.61
N ASP A 131 -11.91 -4.28 -14.71
CA ASP A 131 -12.67 -3.05 -15.02
C ASP A 131 -13.74 -2.75 -13.97
N THR A 132 -14.36 -3.80 -13.42
CA THR A 132 -15.37 -3.65 -12.35
C THR A 132 -14.72 -3.19 -11.06
N LEU A 133 -13.56 -3.76 -10.73
CA LEU A 133 -12.77 -3.34 -9.57
C LEU A 133 -12.35 -1.87 -9.69
N VAL A 134 -11.87 -1.44 -10.86
CA VAL A 134 -11.52 -0.04 -11.11
C VAL A 134 -12.74 0.87 -11.02
N SER A 135 -13.88 0.49 -11.61
CA SER A 135 -15.11 1.28 -11.49
C SER A 135 -15.52 1.50 -10.03
N TRP A 136 -15.30 0.53 -9.14
CA TRP A 136 -15.55 0.73 -7.72
C TRP A 136 -14.58 1.71 -7.08
N ILE A 137 -13.32 1.70 -7.53
CA ILE A 137 -12.31 2.65 -7.08
C ILE A 137 -12.72 4.05 -7.52
N ASP A 138 -13.11 4.26 -8.78
CA ASP A 138 -13.61 5.57 -9.26
C ASP A 138 -14.69 6.15 -8.34
N GLU A 139 -15.68 5.33 -7.96
CA GLU A 139 -16.73 5.77 -7.03
C GLU A 139 -16.20 6.17 -5.64
N VAL A 140 -15.14 5.51 -5.15
CA VAL A 140 -14.48 5.84 -3.88
C VAL A 140 -13.73 7.17 -3.98
N ILE A 141 -13.05 7.42 -5.11
CA ILE A 141 -12.32 8.66 -5.38
C ILE A 141 -13.28 9.84 -5.45
N ASP A 142 -14.35 9.71 -6.23
CA ASP A 142 -15.33 10.79 -6.45
C ASP A 142 -15.96 11.24 -5.12
N ARG A 143 -16.10 10.31 -4.18
CA ARG A 143 -16.63 10.57 -2.84
C ARG A 143 -15.58 11.08 -1.85
N SER A 144 -14.31 11.12 -2.24
CA SER A 144 -13.18 11.50 -1.39
C SER A 144 -13.14 10.70 -0.09
N ASP A 145 -13.42 9.39 -0.17
CA ASP A 145 -13.35 8.49 0.99
C ASP A 145 -11.88 8.06 1.22
N PHE A 146 -11.08 9.02 1.71
CA PHE A 146 -9.63 8.87 1.93
C PHE A 146 -9.22 7.64 2.76
N PRO A 147 -9.98 7.19 3.78
CA PRO A 147 -9.71 5.93 4.49
C PRO A 147 -9.69 4.67 3.62
N LEU A 148 -10.32 4.67 2.44
CA LEU A 148 -10.36 3.51 1.54
C LEU A 148 -9.28 3.52 0.46
N ILE A 149 -8.51 4.61 0.33
CA ILE A 149 -7.54 4.76 -0.76
C ILE A 149 -6.43 3.70 -0.71
N GLU A 150 -5.92 3.36 0.48
CA GLU A 150 -4.87 2.34 0.65
C GLU A 150 -5.36 0.95 0.22
N LEU A 151 -6.62 0.67 0.49
CA LEU A 151 -7.25 -0.57 0.05
C LEU A 151 -7.42 -0.58 -1.47
N CYS A 152 -7.82 0.54 -2.06
CA CYS A 152 -7.97 0.68 -3.51
C CYS A 152 -6.64 0.48 -4.24
N VAL A 153 -5.55 1.07 -3.74
CA VAL A 153 -4.23 0.93 -4.36
C VAL A 153 -3.72 -0.51 -4.23
N SER A 154 -3.89 -1.14 -3.07
CA SER A 154 -3.54 -2.57 -2.89
C SER A 154 -4.32 -3.47 -3.86
N ALA A 155 -5.58 -3.13 -4.12
CA ALA A 155 -6.42 -3.85 -5.07
C ALA A 155 -6.00 -3.63 -6.53
N LEU A 156 -5.61 -2.41 -6.92
CA LEU A 156 -5.07 -2.14 -8.25
C LEU A 156 -3.76 -2.88 -8.49
N ASP A 157 -2.88 -2.90 -7.48
CA ASP A 157 -1.58 -3.56 -7.55
C ASP A 157 -1.72 -5.07 -7.74
N LEU A 158 -2.42 -5.74 -6.82
CA LEU A 158 -2.58 -7.18 -6.88
C LEU A 158 -3.49 -7.67 -8.01
N SER A 159 -4.44 -6.87 -8.49
CA SER A 159 -5.21 -7.22 -9.68
C SER A 159 -4.41 -7.03 -10.98
N GLY A 160 -3.24 -6.37 -10.92
CA GLY A 160 -2.46 -5.98 -12.08
C GLY A 160 -3.10 -4.87 -12.90
N ALA A 161 -4.17 -4.23 -12.41
CA ALA A 161 -4.79 -3.09 -13.08
C ALA A 161 -3.85 -1.88 -13.11
N ILE A 162 -2.94 -1.76 -12.15
CA ILE A 162 -1.95 -0.67 -12.10
C ILE A 162 -0.88 -0.72 -13.20
N ASP A 163 -0.82 -1.80 -13.97
CA ASP A 163 0.03 -1.92 -15.17
C ASP A 163 -0.66 -1.30 -16.40
N ASP A 164 -1.96 -1.01 -16.31
CA ASP A 164 -2.71 -0.29 -17.35
C ASP A 164 -2.52 1.23 -17.17
N PRO A 165 -1.94 1.94 -18.15
CA PRO A 165 -1.70 3.37 -18.07
C PRO A 165 -2.94 4.21 -17.70
N GLN A 166 -4.13 3.79 -18.13
CA GLN A 166 -5.38 4.48 -17.83
C GLN A 166 -5.72 4.42 -16.34
N PHE A 167 -5.49 3.27 -15.71
CA PHE A 167 -5.78 3.06 -14.29
C PHE A 167 -4.67 3.60 -13.39
N THR A 168 -3.43 3.62 -13.87
CA THR A 168 -2.35 4.20 -13.08
C THR A 168 -2.45 5.71 -12.98
N GLN A 169 -2.84 6.41 -14.04
CA GLN A 169 -3.06 7.86 -13.97
C GLN A 169 -4.11 8.20 -12.90
N LYS A 170 -5.16 7.38 -12.78
CA LYS A 170 -6.14 7.50 -11.69
C LYS A 170 -5.49 7.26 -10.33
N ALA A 171 -4.74 6.17 -10.15
CA ALA A 171 -4.00 5.92 -8.90
C ALA A 171 -3.10 7.11 -8.52
N VAL A 172 -2.39 7.72 -9.49
CA VAL A 172 -1.55 8.91 -9.28
C VAL A 172 -2.39 10.09 -8.78
N GLU A 173 -3.54 10.37 -9.39
CA GLU A 173 -4.45 11.44 -8.94
C GLU A 173 -4.97 11.19 -7.52
N ILE A 174 -5.29 9.93 -7.19
CA ILE A 174 -5.72 9.53 -5.85
C ILE A 174 -4.61 9.81 -4.84
N ILE A 175 -3.38 9.38 -5.15
CA ILE A 175 -2.24 9.49 -4.26
C ILE A 175 -1.86 10.97 -4.08
N LYS A 176 -1.93 11.79 -5.14
CA LYS A 176 -1.75 13.25 -5.06
C LYS A 176 -2.77 13.88 -4.10
N LYS A 177 -4.07 13.57 -4.24
CA LYS A 177 -5.12 14.06 -3.32
C LYS A 177 -4.93 13.56 -1.89
N ALA A 178 -4.55 12.29 -1.72
CA ALA A 178 -4.27 11.71 -0.41
C ALA A 178 -3.06 12.39 0.25
N HIS A 179 -2.04 12.73 -0.52
CA HIS A 179 -0.83 13.37 -0.02
C HIS A 179 -1.08 14.79 0.54
N GLU A 180 -2.13 15.46 0.09
CA GLU A 180 -2.59 16.74 0.64
C GLU A 180 -3.34 16.57 1.99
N ASP A 181 -3.79 15.36 2.33
CA ASP A 181 -4.46 15.05 3.61
C ASP A 181 -3.44 14.55 4.67
N PRO A 182 -3.25 15.28 5.79
CA PRO A 182 -2.33 14.87 6.87
C PRO A 182 -2.67 13.53 7.54
N LYS A 183 -3.86 12.96 7.30
CA LYS A 183 -4.28 11.65 7.82
C LYS A 183 -3.98 10.49 6.86
N ALA A 184 -3.84 10.76 5.57
CA ALA A 184 -3.59 9.74 4.57
C ALA A 184 -2.06 9.50 4.49
N ARG A 185 -1.58 8.53 5.27
CA ARG A 185 -0.20 8.05 5.22
C ARG A 185 0.02 7.12 4.04
N LEU A 186 -0.33 7.61 2.86
CA LEU A 186 -0.44 6.87 1.61
C LEU A 186 0.75 7.14 0.73
N THR A 187 1.87 6.51 1.06
CA THR A 187 3.04 6.66 0.19
C THR A 187 3.78 5.36 -0.04
N ARG A 188 3.93 4.47 0.96
CA ARG A 188 4.72 3.25 0.75
C ARG A 188 4.18 2.33 -0.35
N SER A 189 2.93 1.88 -0.22
CA SER A 189 2.33 0.90 -1.16
C SER A 189 1.98 1.49 -2.53
N CYS A 190 2.11 2.81 -2.66
CA CYS A 190 1.67 3.59 -3.79
C CYS A 190 2.83 4.12 -4.63
N LEU A 191 3.95 4.42 -3.97
CA LEU A 191 5.04 5.17 -4.54
C LEU A 191 5.76 4.37 -5.64
N ALA A 192 6.03 3.08 -5.41
CA ALA A 192 6.65 2.22 -6.43
C ALA A 192 5.78 2.12 -7.68
N SER A 193 4.47 1.98 -7.51
CA SER A 193 3.55 1.84 -8.63
C SER A 193 3.36 3.14 -9.41
N VAL A 194 3.36 4.30 -8.73
CA VAL A 194 3.39 5.62 -9.39
C VAL A 194 4.70 5.81 -10.15
N ALA A 195 5.84 5.50 -9.51
CA ALA A 195 7.16 5.61 -10.12
C ALA A 195 7.31 4.83 -11.42
N ARG A 196 6.69 3.66 -11.50
CA ARG A 196 6.72 2.82 -12.70
C ARG A 196 5.96 3.42 -13.89
N VAL A 197 4.94 4.26 -13.66
CA VAL A 197 4.04 4.69 -14.74
C VAL A 197 4.07 6.20 -14.99
N ASP A 198 4.27 6.99 -13.93
CA ASP A 198 4.53 8.42 -14.02
C ASP A 198 5.71 8.77 -13.10
N PRO A 199 6.96 8.51 -13.56
CA PRO A 199 8.16 8.80 -12.80
C PRO A 199 8.26 10.28 -12.41
N GLU A 200 7.78 11.19 -13.26
CA GLU A 200 7.81 12.64 -13.02
C GLU A 200 6.90 13.02 -11.83
N ALA A 201 5.69 12.47 -11.76
CA ALA A 201 4.79 12.67 -10.62
C ALA A 201 5.22 11.95 -9.35
N ALA A 202 5.98 10.86 -9.45
CA ALA A 202 6.47 10.11 -8.29
C ALA A 202 7.48 10.90 -7.47
N VAL A 203 8.34 11.68 -8.13
CA VAL A 203 9.43 12.43 -7.49
C VAL A 203 8.95 13.38 -6.38
N PRO A 204 7.95 14.27 -6.58
CA PRO A 204 7.47 15.12 -5.49
C PRO A 204 6.83 14.33 -4.34
N LEU A 205 6.16 13.20 -4.63
CA LEU A 205 5.54 12.35 -3.61
C LEU A 205 6.60 11.68 -2.72
N MET A 206 7.62 11.06 -3.32
CA MET A 206 8.71 10.43 -2.55
C MET A 206 9.46 11.44 -1.68
N LEU A 207 9.70 12.65 -2.21
CA LEU A 207 10.45 13.68 -1.51
C LEU A 207 9.68 14.23 -0.30
N ASN A 208 8.38 14.40 -0.43
CA ASN A 208 7.54 14.79 0.70
C ASN A 208 7.43 13.67 1.73
N TYR A 209 7.31 12.41 1.30
CA TYR A 209 7.28 11.25 2.19
C TYR A 209 8.56 11.12 3.02
N LEU A 210 9.71 11.30 2.38
CA LEU A 210 11.02 11.36 3.00
C LEU A 210 11.09 12.52 4.00
N THR A 211 10.70 13.73 3.58
CA THR A 211 10.77 14.94 4.41
C THR A 211 9.89 14.84 5.67
N GLY A 212 8.78 14.11 5.60
CA GLY A 212 7.91 13.90 6.76
C GLY A 212 8.59 13.19 7.93
N ALA A 213 9.49 12.23 7.65
CA ALA A 213 10.23 11.47 8.67
C ALA A 213 11.57 10.94 8.13
N PRO A 214 12.59 11.79 7.94
CA PRO A 214 13.85 11.42 7.28
C PRO A 214 14.78 10.54 8.14
N ARG A 215 14.40 10.27 9.40
CA ARG A 215 15.11 9.32 10.30
C ARG A 215 14.48 7.93 10.29
N ASP A 216 13.35 7.74 9.61
CA ASP A 216 12.68 6.46 9.47
C ASP A 216 13.38 5.64 8.39
N THR A 217 14.15 4.63 8.82
CA THR A 217 14.96 3.79 7.92
C THR A 217 14.13 3.17 6.81
N GLN A 218 12.89 2.75 7.09
CA GLN A 218 12.04 2.12 6.09
C GLN A 218 11.68 3.10 4.97
N ARG A 219 11.36 4.35 5.32
CA ARG A 219 11.06 5.39 4.31
C ARG A 219 12.25 5.68 3.44
N VAL A 220 13.45 5.72 4.04
CA VAL A 220 14.68 5.96 3.29
C VAL A 220 14.93 4.81 2.32
N GLU A 221 14.77 3.56 2.76
CA GLU A 221 14.87 2.38 1.89
C GLU A 221 13.86 2.42 0.75
N ASP A 222 12.58 2.70 1.05
CA ASP A 222 11.52 2.76 0.05
C ASP A 222 11.81 3.85 -1.01
N VAL A 223 12.17 5.06 -0.57
CA VAL A 223 12.49 6.19 -1.47
C VAL A 223 13.76 5.91 -2.27
N THR A 224 14.75 5.25 -1.67
CA THR A 224 15.98 4.86 -2.36
C THR A 224 15.70 3.86 -3.46
N ALA A 225 14.95 2.79 -3.16
CA ALA A 225 14.55 1.78 -4.14
C ALA A 225 13.80 2.42 -5.31
N VAL A 226 12.77 3.24 -5.00
CA VAL A 226 11.99 3.95 -6.01
C VAL A 226 12.85 4.89 -6.85
N THR A 227 13.76 5.63 -6.23
CA THR A 227 14.63 6.56 -6.97
C THR A 227 15.55 5.80 -7.93
N HIS A 228 16.03 4.62 -7.54
CA HIS A 228 16.81 3.76 -8.42
C HIS A 228 15.99 3.18 -9.58
N ASP A 229 14.74 2.82 -9.33
CA ASP A 229 13.82 2.33 -10.37
C ASP A 229 13.49 3.43 -11.39
N ILE A 230 13.31 4.68 -10.94
CA ILE A 230 13.13 5.84 -11.82
C ILE A 230 14.43 6.18 -12.56
N GLY A 231 15.58 6.06 -11.90
CA GLY A 231 16.89 6.33 -12.49
C GLY A 231 17.11 7.79 -12.86
N ALA A 232 17.64 8.03 -14.06
CA ALA A 232 18.04 9.37 -14.52
C ALA A 232 16.87 10.35 -14.61
N ASP A 233 15.64 9.86 -14.77
CA ASP A 233 14.44 10.69 -14.87
C ASP A 233 14.08 11.37 -13.54
N ALA A 234 14.63 10.90 -12.41
CA ALA A 234 14.44 11.54 -11.11
C ALA A 234 15.29 12.81 -10.96
N VAL A 235 16.38 12.93 -11.72
CA VAL A 235 17.41 13.96 -11.55
C VAL A 235 16.84 15.39 -11.53
N PRO A 236 15.97 15.82 -12.48
CA PRO A 236 15.44 17.17 -12.47
C PRO A 236 14.68 17.52 -11.18
N GLY A 237 13.87 16.60 -10.66
CA GLY A 237 13.10 16.81 -9.44
C GLY A 237 13.96 16.78 -8.17
N LEU A 238 15.00 15.92 -8.12
CA LEU A 238 15.98 15.92 -7.03
C LEU A 238 16.75 17.25 -6.96
N ILE A 239 17.17 17.78 -8.12
CA ILE A 239 17.81 19.10 -8.23
C ILE A 239 16.86 20.20 -7.76
N ALA A 240 15.61 20.20 -8.25
CA ALA A 240 14.63 21.22 -7.90
C ALA A 240 14.34 21.25 -6.39
N TYR A 241 14.22 20.08 -5.74
CA TYR A 241 14.07 19.99 -4.30
C TYR A 241 15.26 20.60 -3.57
N PHE A 242 16.47 20.24 -3.98
CA PHE A 242 17.67 20.74 -3.34
C PHE A 242 17.81 22.26 -3.50
N ASP A 243 17.51 22.80 -4.68
CA ASP A 243 17.52 24.24 -4.91
C ASP A 243 16.49 24.99 -4.07
N ASN A 244 15.29 24.43 -3.90
CA ASN A 244 14.28 24.98 -3.00
C ASN A 244 14.75 25.00 -1.54
N TYR A 245 15.39 23.92 -1.10
CA TYR A 245 16.02 23.85 0.21
C TYR A 245 17.12 24.91 0.40
N ARG A 246 18.00 25.07 -0.59
CA ARG A 246 19.05 26.12 -0.58
C ARG A 246 18.45 27.52 -0.47
N ARG A 247 17.39 27.81 -1.23
CA ARG A 247 16.68 29.11 -1.17
C ARG A 247 16.06 29.33 0.21
N SER A 248 15.46 28.30 0.80
CA SER A 248 14.90 28.36 2.16
C SER A 248 15.96 28.77 3.19
N ILE A 249 17.13 28.12 3.18
CA ILE A 249 18.25 28.51 4.06
C ILE A 249 18.68 29.96 3.84
N ARG A 250 18.79 30.40 2.58
CA ARG A 250 19.19 31.78 2.26
C ARG A 250 18.18 32.82 2.72
N SER A 251 16.90 32.47 2.77
CA SER A 251 15.84 33.35 3.31
C SER A 251 15.78 33.40 4.84
N GLN A 252 16.33 32.38 5.53
CA GLN A 252 16.34 32.27 7.00
C GLN A 252 17.51 33.02 7.67
N ASP A 253 18.05 34.06 7.03
CA ASP A 253 19.26 34.83 7.44
C ASP A 253 19.18 35.56 8.80
N GLN A 254 18.22 35.23 9.70
CA GLN A 254 18.17 35.76 11.07
C GLN A 254 18.21 34.71 12.19
N ASN A 255 17.92 33.43 11.95
CA ASN A 255 18.01 32.38 12.97
C ASN A 255 18.65 31.15 12.34
N GLY A 256 19.91 30.87 12.69
CA GLY A 256 20.79 29.93 12.00
C GLY A 256 20.18 28.57 11.64
N THR A 257 20.76 27.93 10.63
CA THR A 257 20.36 26.60 10.13
C THR A 257 20.25 25.61 11.28
N ASN A 258 19.04 25.13 11.57
CA ASN A 258 18.86 24.03 12.49
C ASN A 258 19.34 22.74 11.79
N PHE A 259 20.57 22.33 12.10
CA PHE A 259 21.24 21.15 11.53
C PHE A 259 20.54 19.81 11.87
N GLU A 260 19.46 19.85 12.63
CA GLU A 260 18.60 18.71 12.91
C GLU A 260 17.17 18.85 12.34
N SER A 261 16.90 19.88 11.53
CA SER A 261 15.61 20.00 10.87
C SER A 261 15.36 18.81 9.94
N ARG A 262 14.09 18.48 9.73
CA ARG A 262 13.71 17.38 8.83
C ARG A 262 14.20 17.66 7.41
N GLU A 263 14.11 18.91 6.98
CA GLU A 263 14.55 19.38 5.67
C GLU A 263 16.08 19.25 5.50
N TYR A 264 16.86 19.54 6.56
CA TYR A 264 18.31 19.32 6.52
C TYR A 264 18.65 17.84 6.32
N LEU A 265 18.04 16.94 7.11
CA LEU A 265 18.29 15.51 6.99
C LEU A 265 17.84 14.95 5.65
N ALA A 266 16.64 15.34 5.19
CA ALA A 266 16.12 14.94 3.89
C ALA A 266 17.04 15.43 2.75
N SER A 267 17.54 16.66 2.80
CA SER A 267 18.44 17.19 1.76
C SER A 267 19.77 16.42 1.64
N LEU A 268 20.30 15.86 2.75
CA LEU A 268 21.49 15.01 2.69
C LEU A 268 21.20 13.70 1.94
N ILE A 269 20.05 13.11 2.19
CA ILE A 269 19.60 11.88 1.54
C ILE A 269 19.33 12.17 0.05
N VAL A 270 18.63 13.25 -0.27
CA VAL A 270 18.36 13.67 -1.66
C VAL A 270 19.65 13.92 -2.43
N LEU A 271 20.65 14.55 -1.81
CA LEU A 271 21.96 14.73 -2.43
C LEU A 271 22.62 13.39 -2.74
N GLN A 272 22.56 12.43 -1.82
CA GLN A 272 23.09 11.08 -2.04
C GLN A 272 22.37 10.37 -3.19
N LEU A 273 21.03 10.40 -3.21
CA LEU A 273 20.23 9.83 -4.29
C LEU A 273 20.57 10.44 -5.65
N LEU A 274 20.71 11.77 -5.71
CA LEU A 274 21.13 12.47 -6.93
C LEU A 274 22.50 11.97 -7.41
N ILE A 275 23.45 11.79 -6.49
CA ILE A 275 24.79 11.29 -6.82
C ILE A 275 24.71 9.88 -7.43
N ASP A 276 23.83 9.04 -6.89
CA ASP A 276 23.69 7.64 -7.25
C ASP A 276 22.98 7.43 -8.60
N VAL A 277 21.97 8.24 -8.93
CA VAL A 277 21.18 8.07 -10.16
C VAL A 277 21.55 9.00 -11.31
N ALA A 278 22.22 10.12 -11.05
CA ALA A 278 22.58 11.04 -12.14
C ALA A 278 23.71 10.47 -13.02
N PRO A 279 23.54 10.47 -14.36
CA PRO A 279 24.61 10.08 -15.29
C PRO A 279 25.91 10.86 -15.05
N PRO A 280 27.09 10.26 -15.35
CA PRO A 280 28.39 10.90 -15.13
C PRO A 280 28.51 12.27 -15.82
N ASP A 281 27.94 12.40 -17.02
CA ASP A 281 27.96 13.56 -17.91
C ASP A 281 26.77 14.52 -17.72
N ASN A 282 25.96 14.32 -16.67
CA ASN A 282 24.82 15.20 -16.40
C ASN A 282 25.30 16.58 -15.91
N ALA A 283 25.37 17.55 -16.83
CA ALA A 283 25.86 18.90 -16.57
C ALA A 283 25.09 19.65 -15.46
N ALA A 284 23.78 19.39 -15.31
CA ALA A 284 22.97 20.04 -14.28
C ALA A 284 23.36 19.53 -12.87
N ALA A 285 23.56 18.22 -12.73
CA ALA A 285 24.06 17.62 -11.49
C ALA A 285 25.48 18.09 -11.17
N GLU A 286 26.37 18.16 -12.17
CA GLU A 286 27.74 18.68 -11.98
C GLU A 286 27.74 20.13 -11.50
N ARG A 287 26.92 20.99 -12.12
CA ARG A 287 26.78 22.39 -11.72
C ARG A 287 26.30 22.51 -10.28
N LEU A 288 25.27 21.75 -9.90
CA LEU A 288 24.75 21.77 -8.53
C LEU A 288 25.81 21.32 -7.51
N LEU A 289 26.54 20.24 -7.80
CA LEU A 289 27.62 19.75 -6.94
C LEU A 289 28.74 20.79 -6.79
N GLY A 290 29.15 21.43 -7.88
CA GLY A 290 30.13 22.52 -7.87
C GLY A 290 29.68 23.70 -7.01
N ASP A 291 28.41 24.10 -7.17
CA ASP A 291 27.82 25.16 -6.35
C ASP A 291 27.79 24.80 -4.86
N ILE A 292 27.49 23.54 -4.50
CA ILE A 292 27.49 23.08 -3.10
C ILE A 292 28.92 23.11 -2.51
N VAL A 293 29.93 22.77 -3.30
CA VAL A 293 31.33 22.82 -2.86
C VAL A 293 31.81 24.26 -2.64
N ALA A 294 31.33 25.20 -3.46
CA ALA A 294 31.67 26.61 -3.38
C ALA A 294 30.87 27.38 -2.32
N ASP A 295 29.69 26.89 -1.91
CA ASP A 295 28.77 27.62 -1.04
C ASP A 295 29.21 27.60 0.44
N THR A 296 29.68 28.75 0.92
CA THR A 296 30.20 28.95 2.27
C THR A 296 29.13 28.88 3.36
N LYS A 297 27.82 28.97 3.03
CA LYS A 297 26.75 28.81 4.04
C LYS A 297 26.59 27.35 4.48
N PHE A 298 26.98 26.38 3.63
CA PHE A 298 27.06 24.96 4.01
C PHE A 298 28.35 24.62 4.78
N SER A 299 29.30 25.55 4.88
CA SER A 299 30.66 25.30 5.36
C SER A 299 30.83 25.19 6.87
N LYS A 300 29.80 25.49 7.68
CA LYS A 300 29.94 25.36 9.16
C LYS A 300 29.68 23.95 9.70
N THR A 301 29.05 23.06 8.93
CA THR A 301 28.81 21.64 9.32
C THR A 301 28.93 20.64 8.16
N GLY A 302 29.78 20.90 7.16
CA GLY A 302 30.59 19.94 6.39
C GLY A 302 29.99 18.71 5.68
N ARG A 303 28.77 18.23 5.95
CA ARG A 303 28.27 16.96 5.42
C ARG A 303 27.86 17.05 3.96
N HIS A 304 27.08 18.07 3.56
CA HIS A 304 26.75 18.30 2.14
C HIS A 304 28.00 18.55 1.30
N THR A 305 28.90 19.41 1.76
CA THR A 305 30.18 19.68 1.08
C THR A 305 31.06 18.43 1.00
N LYS A 306 31.12 17.62 2.05
CA LYS A 306 31.86 16.35 2.05
C LYS A 306 31.27 15.38 1.02
N LEU A 307 29.95 15.16 1.05
CA LEU A 307 29.25 14.32 0.08
C LEU A 307 29.48 14.79 -1.37
N ALA A 308 29.38 16.10 -1.61
CA ALA A 308 29.61 16.67 -2.93
C ALA A 308 31.06 16.49 -3.42
N ARG A 309 32.06 16.69 -2.55
CA ARG A 309 33.48 16.44 -2.87
C ARG A 309 33.76 14.96 -3.14
N GLU A 310 33.18 14.07 -2.34
CA GLU A 310 33.30 12.62 -2.54
C GLU A 310 32.67 12.20 -3.87
N ALA A 311 31.49 12.70 -4.19
CA ALA A 311 30.82 12.46 -5.47
C ALA A 311 31.67 12.94 -6.65
N TRP A 312 32.21 14.16 -6.56
CA TRP A 312 33.07 14.72 -7.60
C TRP A 312 34.32 13.86 -7.81
N SER A 313 34.95 13.41 -6.72
CA SER A 313 36.11 12.52 -6.74
C SER A 313 35.79 11.13 -7.31
N ARG A 314 34.55 10.63 -7.13
CA ARG A 314 34.08 9.37 -7.73
C ARG A 314 33.78 9.52 -9.22
N ARG A 315 33.17 10.64 -9.62
CA ARG A 315 32.85 10.96 -11.03
C ARG A 315 34.11 11.16 -11.86
N ALA A 316 35.08 11.95 -11.38
CA ALA A 316 36.37 12.14 -12.04
C ALA A 316 37.11 10.83 -12.33
N ARG A 317 36.96 9.82 -11.45
CA ARG A 317 37.53 8.48 -11.64
C ARG A 317 36.78 7.60 -12.65
N LYS A 318 35.50 7.87 -12.91
CA LYS A 318 34.68 7.12 -13.89
C LYS A 318 34.83 7.65 -15.31
N VAL A 319 35.19 8.92 -15.48
CA VAL A 319 35.26 9.58 -16.80
C VAL A 319 36.58 9.34 -17.53
N GLY A 320 37.64 8.92 -16.83
CA GLY A 320 38.92 8.52 -17.45
C GLY A 320 39.72 9.71 -17.97
#